data_AF-A0A3L8CA32-F1
#
_entry.id   AF-A0A3L8CA32-F1
#
_cell.length_a   1.000
_cell.length_b   1.000
_cell.length_c   1.000
_cell.angle_alpha   90.00
_cell.angle_beta   90.00
_cell.angle_gamma   90.00
#
_symmetry.space_group_name_H-M   'P 1'
#
loop_
_entity.id
_entity.type
_entity.pdbx_description
1 polymer ?
#
loop_
_entity_poly.entity_id
_entity_poly.type
_entity_poly.pdbx_seq_one_letter_code
_entity_poly.pdbx_strand_id
1 'polypeptide(L)'
;MIIEAKADDAQTISTANLIFRVFNESDTGNKDVAVTYLRKRVYKRYAKFLAYINIYIDEDSIRQDKDLALEHLRNLMDKSQEYSAFLRWAVLESPELLELLGDAIN
;
A
#
# COMPACT_ATOMS: atom_id res chain seq x y z
N MET A 1 7.54 -16.13 -3.66
CA MET A 1 6.31 -15.66 -2.98
C MET A 1 5.17 -15.82 -3.96
N ILE A 2 4.03 -16.42 -3.60
CA ILE A 2 2.89 -16.58 -4.50
C ILE A 2 2.08 -15.28 -4.47
N ILE A 3 1.83 -14.67 -5.63
CA ILE A 3 1.17 -13.37 -5.76
C ILE A 3 0.14 -13.48 -6.87
N GLU A 4 -1.13 -13.35 -6.50
CA GLU A 4 -2.27 -13.57 -7.39
C GLU A 4 -3.25 -12.40 -7.27
N ALA A 5 -3.82 -11.99 -8.40
CA ALA A 5 -4.90 -11.03 -8.42
C ALA A 5 -6.13 -11.64 -7.72
N LYS A 6 -6.75 -10.89 -6.80
CA LYS A 6 -7.98 -11.31 -6.11
C LYS A 6 -9.25 -10.71 -6.71
N ALA A 7 -9.09 -9.83 -7.70
CA ALA A 7 -10.16 -9.25 -8.48
C ALA A 7 -9.73 -9.18 -9.95
N ASP A 8 -10.70 -9.33 -10.85
CA ASP A 8 -10.48 -9.38 -12.30
C ASP A 8 -10.43 -8.00 -12.96
N ASP A 9 -10.38 -6.91 -12.17
CA ASP A 9 -10.22 -5.58 -12.74
C ASP A 9 -8.78 -5.35 -13.23
N ALA A 10 -8.66 -4.57 -14.31
CA ALA A 10 -7.39 -4.34 -14.99
C ALA A 10 -6.31 -3.76 -14.06
N GLN A 11 -6.71 -3.01 -13.03
CA GLN A 11 -5.78 -2.38 -12.10
C GLN A 11 -5.24 -3.38 -11.08
N THR A 12 -6.09 -4.26 -10.53
CA THR A 12 -5.68 -5.35 -9.65
C THR A 12 -4.79 -6.36 -10.39
N ILE A 13 -5.16 -6.73 -11.62
CA ILE A 13 -4.33 -7.60 -12.48
C ILE A 13 -2.97 -6.94 -12.77
N SER A 14 -2.96 -5.65 -13.13
CA SER A 14 -1.72 -4.91 -13.36
C SER A 14 -0.86 -4.84 -12.10
N THR A 15 -1.47 -4.68 -10.93
CA THR A 15 -0.76 -4.63 -9.65
C THR A 15 -0.20 -6.00 -9.27
N ALA A 16 -0.99 -7.07 -9.37
CA ALA A 16 -0.52 -8.43 -9.13
C ALA A 16 0.63 -8.79 -10.08
N ASN A 17 0.54 -8.45 -11.36
CA ASN A 17 1.61 -8.65 -12.34
C ASN A 17 2.86 -7.83 -12.01
N LEU A 18 2.71 -6.58 -11.58
CA LEU A 18 3.82 -5.73 -11.18
C LEU A 18 4.53 -6.33 -9.97
N ILE A 19 3.78 -6.71 -8.95
CA ILE A 19 4.32 -7.31 -7.72
C ILE A 19 4.94 -8.69 -8.05
N PHE A 20 4.27 -9.55 -8.82
CA PHE A 20 4.81 -10.83 -9.25
C PHE A 20 6.15 -10.68 -9.98
N ARG A 21 6.24 -9.77 -10.96
CA ARG A 21 7.50 -9.48 -11.66
C ARG A 21 8.56 -8.97 -10.71
N VAL A 22 8.19 -8.08 -9.80
CA VAL A 22 9.11 -7.49 -8.80
C VAL A 22 9.68 -8.53 -7.84
N PHE A 23 8.92 -9.57 -7.47
CA PHE A 23 9.34 -10.54 -6.46
C PHE A 23 9.81 -11.88 -7.03
N ASN A 24 9.46 -12.22 -8.27
CA ASN A 24 9.71 -13.55 -8.84
C ASN A 24 10.41 -13.56 -10.22
N GLU A 25 10.44 -12.47 -11.00
CA GLU A 25 11.19 -12.45 -12.28
C GLU A 25 12.62 -11.95 -12.06
N SER A 26 13.58 -12.86 -12.16
CA SER A 26 15.02 -12.56 -12.23
C SER A 26 15.55 -13.05 -13.58
N ASP A 27 15.46 -12.22 -14.61
CA ASP A 27 16.19 -12.48 -15.86
C ASP A 27 16.55 -11.18 -16.61
N THR A 28 17.84 -11.04 -16.92
CA THR A 28 18.56 -9.92 -17.57
C THR A 28 18.80 -8.63 -16.75
N GLY A 29 20.08 -8.20 -16.67
CA GLY A 29 20.58 -7.13 -15.77
C GLY A 29 20.00 -5.71 -15.94
N ASN A 30 19.24 -5.42 -17.01
CA ASN A 30 18.44 -4.18 -17.10
C ASN A 30 17.15 -4.23 -16.24
N LYS A 31 16.64 -5.44 -15.94
CA LYS A 31 15.47 -5.63 -15.05
C LYS A 31 15.84 -5.53 -13.57
N ASP A 32 17.06 -5.86 -13.15
CA ASP A 32 17.45 -5.77 -11.74
C ASP A 32 17.36 -4.34 -11.19
N VAL A 33 17.73 -3.35 -11.99
CA VAL A 33 17.59 -1.93 -11.64
C VAL A 33 16.11 -1.54 -11.57
N ALA A 34 15.30 -1.98 -12.53
CA ALA A 34 13.86 -1.69 -12.56
C ALA A 34 13.11 -2.35 -11.40
N VAL A 35 13.41 -3.62 -11.09
CA VAL A 35 12.85 -4.37 -9.97
C VAL A 35 13.27 -3.74 -8.64
N THR A 36 14.55 -3.42 -8.46
CA THR A 36 15.04 -2.72 -7.27
C THR A 36 14.37 -1.37 -7.10
N TYR A 37 14.18 -0.63 -8.19
CA TYR A 37 13.48 0.66 -8.19
C TYR A 37 12.00 0.51 -7.81
N LEU A 38 11.30 -0.48 -8.35
CA LEU A 38 9.90 -0.76 -8.00
C LEU A 38 9.74 -1.19 -6.54
N ARG A 39 10.60 -2.08 -6.01
CA ARG A 39 10.61 -2.43 -4.57
C ARG A 39 10.80 -1.20 -3.71
N LYS A 40 11.77 -0.35 -4.06
CA LYS A 40 12.02 0.92 -3.35
C LYS A 40 10.77 1.82 -3.34
N ARG A 41 10.02 1.90 -4.44
CA ARG A 41 8.78 2.70 -4.52
C ARG A 41 7.66 2.12 -3.66
N VAL A 42 7.45 0.80 -3.70
CA VAL A 42 6.46 0.13 -2.84
C VAL A 42 6.80 0.34 -1.38
N TYR A 43 8.05 0.08 -0.97
CA TYR A 43 8.47 0.28 0.42
C TYR A 43 8.41 1.75 0.85
N LYS A 44 8.73 2.69 -0.05
CA LYS A 44 8.58 4.12 0.26
C LYS A 44 7.12 4.50 0.51
N ARG A 45 6.19 3.99 -0.32
CA ARG A 45 4.74 4.21 -0.13
C ARG A 45 4.27 3.57 1.18
N TYR A 46 4.70 2.35 1.46
CA TYR A 46 4.36 1.63 2.69
C TYR A 46 4.93 2.29 3.96
N ALA A 47 6.19 2.75 3.92
CA ALA A 47 6.79 3.49 5.03
C ALA A 47 6.04 4.80 5.31
N LYS A 48 5.58 5.50 4.25
CA LYS A 48 4.74 6.69 4.41
C LYS A 48 3.37 6.36 5.03
N PHE A 49 2.78 5.24 4.63
CA PHE A 49 1.54 4.73 5.23
C PHE A 49 1.73 4.44 6.73
N LEU A 50 2.78 3.71 7.11
CA LEU A 50 3.11 3.44 8.51
C LEU A 50 3.38 4.72 9.32
N ALA A 51 4.02 5.73 8.72
CA ALA A 51 4.27 7.00 9.40
C ALA A 51 2.97 7.70 9.82
N TYR A 52 1.94 7.69 8.96
CA TYR A 52 0.64 8.25 9.33
C TYR A 52 -0.13 7.39 10.33
N ILE A 53 -0.01 6.06 10.27
CA ILE A 53 -0.54 5.20 11.34
C ILE A 53 0.08 5.58 12.68
N ASN A 54 1.41 5.73 12.73
CA ASN A 54 2.12 6.10 13.95
C ASN A 54 1.64 7.44 14.52
N ILE A 55 1.40 8.45 13.68
CA ILE A 55 0.83 9.73 14.11
C ILE A 55 -0.59 9.54 14.69
N TYR A 56 -1.40 8.70 14.04
CA TYR A 56 -2.78 8.47 14.49
C TYR A 56 -2.84 7.78 15.86
N ILE A 57 -2.03 6.75 16.07
CA ILE A 57 -2.04 5.95 17.31
C ILE A 57 -1.27 6.62 18.46
N ASP A 58 -0.41 7.58 18.18
CA ASP A 58 0.37 8.29 19.20
C ASP A 58 -0.56 9.03 20.17
N GLU A 59 -0.52 8.69 21.45
CA GLU A 59 -1.37 9.26 22.49
C GLU A 59 -1.08 10.74 22.75
N ASP A 60 0.15 11.18 22.48
CA ASP A 60 0.59 12.57 22.65
C ASP A 60 0.23 13.46 21.46
N SER A 61 -0.16 12.86 20.33
CA SER A 61 -0.55 13.60 19.12
C SER A 61 -1.90 14.30 19.33
N ILE A 62 -1.97 15.58 18.92
CA ILE A 62 -3.21 16.36 19.02
C ILE A 62 -4.26 15.83 18.05
N ARG A 63 -5.54 16.04 18.39
CA ARG A 63 -6.67 15.56 17.57
C ARG A 63 -6.57 15.95 16.10
N GLN A 64 -6.17 17.20 15.82
CA GLN A 64 -6.04 17.70 14.46
C GLN A 64 -5.01 16.92 13.63
N ASP A 65 -3.89 16.52 14.23
CA ASP A 65 -2.85 15.75 13.54
C ASP A 65 -3.32 14.32 13.27
N LYS A 66 -4.08 13.74 14.19
CA LYS A 66 -4.72 12.43 14.01
C LYS A 66 -5.73 12.45 12.87
N ASP A 67 -6.60 13.46 12.83
CA ASP A 67 -7.60 13.63 11.77
C ASP A 67 -6.91 13.78 10.39
N LEU A 68 -5.86 14.62 10.32
CA LEU A 68 -5.09 14.80 9.09
C LEU A 68 -4.34 13.52 8.66
N ALA A 69 -3.82 12.75 9.62
CA ALA A 69 -3.19 11.46 9.35
C ALA A 69 -4.19 10.47 8.74
N LEU A 70 -5.43 10.42 9.25
CA LEU A 70 -6.49 9.60 8.66
C LEU A 70 -6.82 10.02 7.23
N GLU A 71 -6.93 11.32 6.95
CA GLU A 71 -7.16 11.81 5.58
C GLU A 71 -6.03 11.39 4.63
N HIS A 72 -4.78 11.47 5.09
CA HIS A 72 -3.64 11.01 4.30
C HIS A 72 -3.65 9.49 4.07
N LEU A 73 -4.03 8.70 5.07
CA LEU A 73 -4.17 7.24 4.94
C LEU A 73 -5.25 6.90 3.91
N ARG A 74 -6.42 7.55 3.99
CA ARG A 74 -7.51 7.40 3.02
C ARG A 74 -7.05 7.76 1.61
N ASN A 75 -6.40 8.91 1.45
CA ASN A 75 -5.89 9.34 0.15
C ASN A 75 -4.82 8.39 -0.40
N LEU A 76 -3.90 7.87 0.42
CA LEU A 76 -2.88 6.89 -0.02
C LEU A 76 -3.51 5.58 -0.52
N MET A 77 -4.66 5.23 0.03
CA MET A 77 -5.46 4.08 -0.37
C MET A 77 -6.51 4.41 -1.41
N ASP A 78 -6.54 5.60 -2.01
CA ASP A 78 -7.46 5.89 -3.11
C ASP A 78 -7.07 5.08 -4.36
N LYS A 79 -8.05 4.61 -5.13
CA LYS A 79 -7.81 3.76 -6.32
C LYS A 79 -7.01 4.46 -7.41
N SER A 80 -7.02 5.79 -7.47
CA SER A 80 -6.17 6.52 -8.39
C SER A 80 -4.69 6.49 -7.98
N GLN A 81 -4.37 6.14 -6.73
CA GLN A 81 -2.98 6.11 -6.27
C GLN A 81 -2.27 4.82 -6.68
N GLU A 82 -1.03 5.00 -7.14
CA GLU A 82 -0.12 3.89 -7.38
C GLU A 82 0.09 3.06 -6.09
N TYR A 83 0.07 1.74 -6.25
CA TYR A 83 0.28 0.77 -5.17
C TYR A 83 -0.77 0.81 -4.05
N SER A 84 -1.90 1.50 -4.25
CA SER A 84 -2.99 1.57 -3.25
C SER A 84 -3.54 0.20 -2.88
N ALA A 85 -3.63 -0.74 -3.84
CA ALA A 85 -4.06 -2.11 -3.56
C ALA A 85 -3.14 -2.84 -2.56
N PHE A 86 -1.82 -2.58 -2.59
CA PHE A 86 -0.88 -3.14 -1.61
C PHE A 86 -1.14 -2.57 -0.21
N LEU A 87 -1.46 -1.26 -0.11
CA LEU A 87 -1.77 -0.62 1.17
C LEU A 87 -3.12 -1.09 1.74
N ARG A 88 -4.15 -1.20 0.89
CA ARG A 88 -5.46 -1.75 1.30
C ARG A 88 -5.35 -3.18 1.80
N TRP A 89 -4.45 -3.98 1.22
CA TRP A 89 -4.26 -5.35 1.68
C TRP A 89 -3.75 -5.40 3.13
N ALA A 90 -2.81 -4.52 3.51
CA ALA A 90 -2.36 -4.40 4.90
C ALA A 90 -3.49 -4.00 5.86
N VAL A 91 -4.48 -3.21 5.40
CA VAL A 91 -5.67 -2.87 6.18
C VAL A 91 -6.63 -4.05 6.31
N LEU A 92 -6.88 -4.78 5.22
CA LEU A 92 -7.78 -5.94 5.22
C LEU A 92 -7.29 -7.08 6.14
N GLU A 93 -5.99 -7.20 6.36
CA GLU A 93 -5.39 -8.22 7.23
C GLU A 93 -5.30 -7.82 8.71
N SER A 94 -5.60 -6.57 9.07
CA SER A 94 -5.62 -6.09 10.46
C SER A 94 -7.03 -5.65 10.86
N PRO A 95 -7.69 -6.35 11.80
CA PRO A 95 -9.01 -5.97 12.29
C PRO A 95 -9.08 -4.51 12.80
N GLU A 96 -8.03 -4.05 13.47
CA GLU A 96 -7.95 -2.71 14.03
C GLU A 96 -7.87 -1.63 12.94
N LEU A 97 -7.04 -1.86 11.92
CA LEU A 97 -6.96 -0.94 10.79
C LEU A 97 -8.25 -0.99 9.96
N LEU A 98 -8.86 -2.16 9.82
CA LEU A 98 -10.11 -2.34 9.09
C LEU A 98 -11.28 -1.59 9.75
N GLU A 99 -11.37 -1.62 11.08
CA GLU A 99 -12.36 -0.82 11.82
C GLU A 99 -12.18 0.68 11.56
N LEU A 100 -10.92 1.13 11.49
CA LEU A 100 -10.57 2.54 11.35
C LEU A 100 -10.74 3.08 9.92
N LEU A 101 -10.44 2.26 8.93
CA LEU A 101 -10.24 2.68 7.54
C LEU A 101 -11.08 1.90 6.52
N GLY A 102 -11.89 0.95 6.96
CA GLY A 102 -12.62 0.03 6.08
C GLY A 102 -13.58 0.72 5.11
N ASP A 103 -14.12 1.87 5.50
CA ASP A 103 -15.00 2.67 4.65
C ASP A 103 -14.27 3.30 3.44
N ALA A 104 -12.94 3.41 3.50
CA ALA A 104 -12.11 3.94 2.42
C ALA A 104 -11.59 2.87 1.44
N ILE A 105 -12.00 1.60 1.58
CA ILE A 105 -11.50 0.47 0.77
C ILE A 105 -12.28 0.27 -0.56
N ASN A 106 -13.33 1.06 -0.82
CA ASN A 106 -14.22 0.93 -1.99
C ASN A 106 -13.54 1.08 -3.37
#